data_AF-A0A1V5NGF6-F1
#
_entry.id   AF-A0A1V5NGF6-F1
#
_cell.length_a   1.000
_cell.length_b   1.000
_cell.length_c   1.000
_cell.angle_alpha   90.00
_cell.angle_beta   90.00
_cell.angle_gamma   90.00
#
_symmetry.space_group_name_H-M   'P 1'
#
loop_
_entity.id
_entity.type
_entity.pdbx_description
1 polymer ?
#
loop_
_entity_poly.entity_id
_entity_poly.type
_entity_poly.pdbx_seq_one_letter_code
_entity_poly.pdbx_strand_id
1 'polypeptide(L)' 'MELFSTRFKELVNSYLASPNHFIGTITSVYDDEFIRQIKGNPDIEVITITLENRAEVYEQIYSKLTGV' A
#
# COMPACT_ATOMS: atom_id res chain seq x y z
N MET A 1 6.94 9.52 -4.25
CA MET A 1 7.26 8.81 -2.99
C MET A 1 8.66 9.22 -2.58
N GLU A 2 8.84 9.64 -1.32
CA GLU A 2 10.14 10.07 -0.79
C GLU A 2 10.99 8.86 -0.33
N LEU A 3 11.31 7.95 -1.26
CA LEU A 3 11.99 6.68 -0.96
C LEU A 3 13.45 6.84 -0.51
N PHE A 4 14.01 8.04 -0.55
CA PHE A 4 15.34 8.33 0.00
C PHE A 4 15.30 8.94 1.41
N SER A 5 14.12 9.35 1.88
CA SER A 5 13.96 9.98 3.18
C SER A 5 13.83 8.92 4.28
N THR A 6 14.84 8.84 5.15
CA THR A 6 14.81 7.95 6.32
C THR A 6 13.61 8.24 7.21
N ARG A 7 13.33 9.52 7.47
CA ARG A 7 12.19 9.95 8.29
C ARG A 7 10.85 9.52 7.69
N PHE A 8 10.72 9.55 6.36
CA PHE A 8 9.52 9.08 5.68
C PHE A 8 9.35 7.56 5.85
N LYS A 9 10.43 6.78 5.66
CA LYS A 9 10.41 5.32 5.83
C LYS A 9 10.04 4.92 7.27
N GLU A 10 10.63 5.57 8.26
CA GLU A 10 10.31 5.34 9.68
C GLU A 10 8.85 5.65 9.99
N LEU A 11 8.31 6.76 9.47
CA LEU A 11 6.91 7.12 9.64
C LEU A 11 5.98 6.08 9.01
N VAL A 12 6.25 5.66 7.77
CA VAL A 12 5.43 4.63 7.12
C VAL A 12 5.47 3.33 7.91
N ASN A 13 6.65 2.91 8.39
CA ASN A 13 6.78 1.72 9.23
C ASN A 13 5.98 1.80 10.53
N SER A 14 5.92 2.97 11.18
CA SER A 14 5.12 3.11 12.40
C SER A 14 3.61 3.02 12.14
N TYR A 15 3.14 3.52 10.99
CA TYR A 15 1.75 3.34 10.57
C TYR A 15 1.43 1.89 10.19
N LEU A 16 2.34 1.20 9.50
CA LEU A 16 2.17 -0.21 9.14
C LEU A 16 2.16 -1.14 10.36
N ALA A 17 2.83 -0.75 11.45
CA ALA A 17 2.85 -1.52 12.70
C ALA A 17 1.68 -1.19 13.65
N SER A 18 0.87 -0.17 13.34
CA SER A 18 -0.22 0.30 14.17
C SER A 18 -1.53 -0.44 13.83
N PRO A 19 -2.46 -0.66 14.79
CA PRO A 19 -3.69 -1.42 14.56
C PRO A 19 -4.74 -0.69 13.69
N ASN A 20 -4.41 0.44 13.08
CA ASN A 20 -5.33 1.17 12.21
C ASN A 20 -5.28 0.63 10.78
N HIS A 21 -6.39 0.80 10.05
CA HIS A 21 -6.36 0.60 8.61
C HIS A 21 -5.43 1.63 7.95
N PHE A 22 -4.58 1.15 7.04
CA PHE A 22 -3.69 1.96 6.23
C PHE A 22 -4.05 1.75 4.75
N ILE A 23 -4.21 2.86 4.02
CA ILE A 23 -4.44 2.85 2.59
C ILE A 23 -3.38 3.75 1.97
N GLY A 24 -2.62 3.21 1.02
CA GLY A 24 -1.55 3.93 0.36
C GLY A 24 -1.43 3.54 -1.10
N THR A 25 -0.90 4.46 -1.90
CA THR A 25 -0.52 4.18 -3.28
C THR A 25 0.99 3.98 -3.36
N ILE A 26 1.40 2.95 -4.09
CA ILE A 26 2.80 2.66 -4.34
C ILE A 26 3.01 2.64 -5.85
N THR A 27 4.13 3.20 -6.30
CA THR A 27 4.50 3.16 -7.71
C THR A 27 4.76 1.72 -8.16
N SER A 28 4.28 1.37 -9.35
CA SER A 28 4.57 0.09 -10.02
C SER A 28 5.86 0.16 -10.85
N VAL A 29 6.36 1.36 -11.15
CA VAL A 29 7.47 1.58 -12.09
C VAL A 29 8.83 1.43 -11.42
N TYR A 30 8.94 1.86 -10.16
CA TYR A 30 10.21 1.84 -9.44
C TYR A 30 10.32 0.60 -8.56
N ASP A 31 11.45 -0.10 -8.68
CA ASP A 31 11.84 -1.18 -7.78
C ASP A 31 12.81 -0.61 -6.73
N ASP A 32 12.31 -0.41 -5.51
CA ASP A 32 13.10 0.05 -4.36
C ASP A 32 12.99 -0.99 -3.25
N GLU A 33 14.05 -1.15 -2.47
CA GLU A 33 14.08 -2.11 -1.36
C GLU A 33 12.92 -1.90 -0.39
N PHE A 34 12.57 -0.65 -0.09
CA PHE A 34 11.46 -0.34 0.81
C PHE A 34 10.11 -0.72 0.21
N ILE A 35 9.92 -0.52 -1.09
CA ILE A 35 8.70 -0.95 -1.79
C ILE A 35 8.58 -2.47 -1.77
N ARG A 36 9.69 -3.20 -1.98
CA ARG A 36 9.70 -4.68 -1.91
C ARG A 36 9.35 -5.18 -0.50
N GLN A 37 9.85 -4.52 0.54
CA GLN A 37 9.51 -4.85 1.92
C GLN A 37 8.01 -4.65 2.19
N ILE A 38 7.43 -3.54 1.75
CA ILE A 38 5.98 -3.29 1.90
C ILE A 38 5.17 -4.35 1.15
N LYS A 39 5.49 -4.61 -0.13
CA LYS A 39 4.78 -5.61 -0.94
C LYS A 39 4.93 -7.05 -0.44
N GLY A 40 6.02 -7.34 0.27
CA GLY A 40 6.31 -8.66 0.83
C GLY A 40 5.67 -8.91 2.20
N ASN A 41 5.03 -7.92 2.80
CA ASN A 41 4.33 -8.09 4.07
C ASN A 41 3.03 -8.88 3.84
N PRO A 42 2.84 -10.07 4.45
CA PRO A 42 1.65 -10.90 4.25
C PRO A 42 0.35 -10.25 4.79
N ASP A 43 0.46 -9.29 5.71
CA ASP A 43 -0.69 -8.56 6.27
C ASP A 43 -1.12 -7.39 5.38
N ILE A 44 -0.39 -7.09 4.31
CA ILE A 44 -0.69 -6.00 3.38
C ILE A 44 -1.24 -6.59 2.08
N GLU A 45 -2.41 -6.12 1.69
CA GLU A 45 -2.97 -6.44 0.40
C GLU A 45 -2.57 -5.42 -0.67
N VAL A 46 -2.05 -5.90 -1.80
CA VAL A 46 -1.59 -5.07 -2.92
C VAL A 46 -2.57 -5.20 -4.08
N ILE A 47 -3.30 -4.12 -4.36
CA ILE A 47 -4.19 -4.03 -5.52
C ILE A 47 -3.43 -3.36 -6.67
N THR A 48 -3.21 -4.09 -7.76
CA THR A 48 -2.58 -3.53 -8.97
C THR A 48 -3.64 -2.84 -9.80
N ILE A 49 -3.55 -1.52 -9.93
CA ILE A 49 -4.48 -0.72 -10.75
C ILE A 49 -4.07 -0.82 -12.21
N THR A 50 -5.00 -1.24 -13.06
CA THR A 50 -4.89 -1.27 -14.52
C THR A 50 -5.95 -0.38 -15.15
N LEU A 51 -5.91 -0.18 -16.46
CA LEU A 51 -6.93 0.62 -17.16
C LEU A 51 -8.32 -0.03 -17.07
N GLU A 52 -8.35 -1.36 -17.06
CA GLU A 52 -9.53 -2.19 -17.09
C GLU A 52 -10.24 -2.21 -15.73
N ASN A 53 -9.48 -2.30 -14.62
CA ASN A 53 -10.05 -2.43 -13.28
C ASN A 53 -10.21 -1.10 -12.53
N ARG A 54 -9.70 0.03 -13.05
CA ARG A 54 -9.66 1.31 -12.34
C ARG A 54 -11.00 1.76 -11.75
N ALA A 55 -12.11 1.44 -12.42
CA ALA A 55 -13.45 1.82 -11.98
C ALA A 55 -13.93 1.00 -10.77
N GLU A 56 -13.38 -0.20 -10.59
CA GLU A 56 -13.77 -1.17 -9.56
C GLU A 56 -12.86 -1.11 -8.33
N VAL A 57 -11.70 -0.46 -8.44
CA VAL A 57 -10.71 -0.35 -7.34
C VAL A 57 -11.35 0.22 -6.07
N TYR A 58 -12.26 1.19 -6.19
CA TYR A 58 -12.95 1.75 -5.03
C TYR A 58 -13.76 0.69 -4.28
N GLU A 59 -14.59 -0.07 -4.98
CA GLU A 59 -15.42 -1.12 -4.39
C GLU A 59 -14.56 -2.24 -3.79
N GLN A 60 -13.45 -2.60 -4.46
CA GLN A 60 -12.50 -3.59 -3.95
C GLN A 60 -11.88 -3.14 -2.62
N ILE A 61 -11.47 -1.87 -2.52
CA ILE A 61 -10.92 -1.30 -1.27
C ILE A 61 -12.01 -1.24 -0.20
N TYR A 62 -13.22 -0.78 -0.56
CA TYR A 62 -14.32 -0.61 0.38
C TYR A 62 -14.72 -1.94 1.03
N SER A 63 -15.00 -2.97 0.24
CA SER A 63 -15.37 -4.31 0.72
C SER A 63 -14.34 -4.88 1.69
N LYS A 64 -13.04 -4.68 1.41
CA LYS A 64 -11.94 -5.16 2.28
C LYS A 64 -11.86 -4.47 3.62
N LEU A 65 -12.20 -3.18 3.67
CA LEU A 65 -12.18 -2.40 4.92
C LEU A 65 -13.41 -2.65 5.78
N THR A 66 -14.55 -2.95 5.17
CA THR A 66 -15.82 -3.17 5.88
C THR A 66 -16.12 -4.63 6.17
N GLY A 67 -15.42 -5.58 5.53
CA GLY A 67 -15.63 -7.02 5.71
C GLY A 67 -16.99 -7.52 5.21
N VAL A 68 -17.59 -6.80 4.26
CA VAL A 68 -18.90 -7.08 3.63
C VAL A 68 -18.70 -7.28 2.13
#